data_AF-A0A368VU26-F1
#
_entry.id   AF-A0A368VU26-F1
#
_cell.length_a   1.000
_cell.length_b   1.000
_cell.length_c   1.000
_cell.angle_alpha   90.00
_cell.angle_beta   90.00
_cell.angle_gamma   90.00
#
_symmetry.space_group_name_H-M   'P 1'
#
loop_
_entity.id
_entity.type
_entity.pdbx_description
1 polymer ?
#
loop_
_entity_poly.entity_id
_entity_poly.type
_entity_poly.pdbx_seq_one_letter_code
_entity_poly.pdbx_strand_id
1 'polypeptide(L)'
;MRKSQASYTKLLAALLLSFSIFFTHSAVFAAAPASSASSTVQEDGVEQYKQFLKEKFGIRLTGTVTKGEFIEAVADILGYVPSGEKVTFTDVKEDQALFSSAAALYENGILSGPAIQGDQVLTNTVAVSIAVRAADLKELAYTYPSAKVNKVLSQLKIKSSALGTKGAQEVAAAVDTGLLPDEFHKNFKPKSAASDQLIHTLLGKVLITKGLYKKYIGYVNDADIYAKLSSAYETSDIIDAPKLQTLVNTALKQDLITGYSIKDSRFEPNFIESLALVYGHSDFKHAIQLIGLLRSEGLNAKVQFEPKTSAFIHLAEWGDPGPNVVQIENGNFIAYAKEYDLEFEFATVQDKAAFQDVILTYAKKNVVDQAGLISGSWWQPLYYSSTELKDYELITNNFITDPDSSYTVNPFSLNEDSAKVVAGLKAIDPDAVITPIQFWVDKPFFRYLHGEAL
;
A
#
# COMPACT_ATOMS: atom_id res chain seq x y z
N MET A 1 72.72 53.63 -8.43
CA MET A 1 73.39 53.75 -9.75
C MET A 1 73.03 52.54 -10.60
N ARG A 2 72.56 52.79 -11.84
CA ARG A 2 72.29 51.87 -12.98
C ARG A 2 71.19 50.81 -12.76
N LYS A 3 70.01 50.91 -13.42
CA LYS A 3 69.70 50.62 -14.85
C LYS A 3 70.11 49.17 -15.21
N SER A 4 69.33 48.34 -15.90
CA SER A 4 68.08 48.48 -16.68
C SER A 4 67.80 47.13 -17.36
N GLN A 5 66.52 46.89 -17.70
CA GLN A 5 66.03 46.26 -18.95
C GLN A 5 66.45 44.79 -19.23
N ALA A 6 65.54 43.81 -19.29
CA ALA A 6 64.36 43.65 -20.15
C ALA A 6 64.67 43.66 -21.67
N SER A 7 64.46 42.51 -22.31
CA SER A 7 64.03 42.35 -23.69
C SER A 7 62.82 41.38 -23.63
N TYR A 8 61.55 41.76 -23.82
CA TYR A 8 60.86 42.31 -25.02
C TYR A 8 61.05 41.37 -26.23
N THR A 9 60.06 40.95 -27.03
CA THR A 9 58.62 41.26 -27.27
C THR A 9 58.14 40.19 -28.30
N LYS A 10 56.88 39.77 -28.45
CA LYS A 10 55.69 40.50 -28.98
C LYS A 10 54.43 39.68 -28.62
N LEU A 11 53.37 40.22 -27.98
CA LEU A 11 52.30 41.15 -28.44
C LEU A 11 51.43 40.58 -29.58
N LEU A 12 50.10 40.71 -29.66
CA LEU A 12 48.98 41.16 -28.78
C LEU A 12 47.70 41.17 -29.67
N ALA A 13 46.54 41.00 -29.02
CA ALA A 13 45.23 41.63 -29.27
C ALA A 13 44.53 41.63 -30.65
N ALA A 14 43.22 41.30 -30.65
CA ALA A 14 42.07 42.24 -30.64
C ALA A 14 40.80 41.48 -31.11
N LEU A 15 39.67 41.41 -30.39
CA LEU A 15 38.61 42.40 -30.04
C LEU A 15 37.55 42.67 -31.14
N LEU A 16 36.31 42.23 -30.83
CA LEU A 16 34.94 42.71 -31.17
C LEU A 16 34.30 42.65 -32.58
N LEU A 17 33.08 42.09 -32.55
CA LEU A 17 31.82 42.38 -33.27
C LEU A 17 31.82 42.73 -34.76
N SER A 18 31.04 41.96 -35.56
CA SER A 18 29.71 42.39 -36.03
C SER A 18 28.99 41.35 -36.90
N PHE A 19 27.69 41.19 -36.62
CA PHE A 19 26.57 40.92 -37.53
C PHE A 19 26.81 40.19 -38.86
N SER A 20 26.17 39.02 -39.01
CA SER A 20 25.34 38.70 -40.19
C SER A 20 24.36 37.58 -39.86
N ILE A 21 23.09 37.96 -39.89
CA ILE A 21 21.89 37.14 -39.82
C ILE A 21 21.72 36.44 -41.17
N PHE A 22 21.57 35.11 -41.19
CA PHE A 22 20.78 34.43 -42.21
C PHE A 22 20.01 33.24 -41.61
N PHE A 23 18.70 33.43 -41.65
CA PHE A 23 17.58 32.50 -41.48
C PHE A 23 17.84 31.01 -41.72
N THR A 24 17.51 30.18 -40.73
CA THR A 24 16.95 28.84 -40.95
C THR A 24 15.87 28.54 -39.90
N HIS A 25 14.62 28.65 -40.34
CA HIS A 25 13.38 28.02 -39.88
C HIS A 25 13.34 27.49 -38.43
N SER A 26 12.67 28.26 -37.57
CA SER A 26 12.05 27.74 -36.36
C SER A 26 10.99 26.72 -36.76
N ALA A 27 11.26 25.43 -36.54
CA ALA A 27 10.20 24.44 -36.44
C ALA A 27 9.38 24.81 -35.19
N VAL A 28 8.24 25.47 -35.43
CA VAL A 28 7.19 25.65 -34.44
C VAL A 28 6.65 24.26 -34.13
N PHE A 29 7.22 23.59 -33.13
CA PHE A 29 6.45 22.63 -32.37
C PHE A 29 5.39 23.44 -31.65
N ALA A 30 4.17 23.41 -32.20
CA ALA A 30 2.99 23.80 -31.48
C ALA A 30 2.89 22.87 -30.25
N ALA A 31 3.50 23.30 -29.14
CA ALA A 31 3.14 22.79 -27.84
C ALA A 31 1.66 23.13 -27.67
N ALA A 32 0.82 22.11 -27.83
CA ALA A 32 -0.56 22.20 -27.41
C ALA A 32 -0.57 22.77 -25.98
N PRO A 33 -1.46 23.71 -25.66
CA PRO A 33 -1.53 24.24 -24.30
C PRO A 33 -1.70 23.03 -23.38
N ALA A 34 -0.74 22.83 -22.49
CA ALA A 34 -0.86 21.86 -21.41
C ALA A 34 -2.17 22.22 -20.72
N SER A 35 -3.20 21.40 -20.96
CA SER A 35 -4.41 21.41 -20.17
C SER A 35 -3.94 21.40 -18.74
N SER A 36 -4.28 22.43 -17.98
CA SER A 36 -4.11 22.48 -16.55
C SER A 36 -4.76 21.21 -16.00
N ALA A 37 -3.93 20.17 -15.80
CA ALA A 37 -4.34 18.95 -15.18
C ALA A 37 -4.65 19.37 -13.75
N SER A 38 -5.94 19.60 -13.50
CA SER A 38 -6.50 19.46 -12.18
C SER A 38 -5.83 18.25 -11.56
N SER A 39 -5.09 18.46 -10.47
CA SER A 39 -4.50 17.39 -9.66
C SER A 39 -5.63 16.62 -9.01
N THR A 40 -6.40 15.87 -9.80
CA THR A 40 -7.33 14.89 -9.29
C THR A 40 -6.47 13.77 -8.73
N VAL A 41 -6.41 13.68 -7.40
CA VAL A 41 -5.87 12.50 -6.72
C VAL A 41 -6.56 11.29 -7.35
N GLN A 42 -5.77 10.37 -7.90
CA GLN A 42 -6.30 9.16 -8.48
C GLN A 42 -6.92 8.33 -7.35
N GLU A 43 -8.22 8.01 -7.48
CA GLU A 43 -8.92 7.12 -6.56
C GLU A 43 -9.28 5.83 -7.30
N ASP A 44 -9.22 4.69 -6.59
CA ASP A 44 -9.69 3.41 -7.11
C ASP A 44 -11.19 3.49 -7.46
N GLY A 45 -11.57 2.92 -8.60
CA GLY A 45 -12.94 2.88 -9.08
C GLY A 45 -13.65 1.57 -8.74
N VAL A 46 -14.86 1.43 -9.29
CA VAL A 46 -15.73 0.26 -9.07
C VAL A 46 -15.07 -1.08 -9.39
N GLU A 47 -14.29 -1.17 -10.46
CA GLU A 47 -13.65 -2.43 -10.87
C GLU A 47 -12.53 -2.84 -9.89
N GLN A 48 -11.79 -1.87 -9.35
CA GLN A 48 -10.80 -2.12 -8.31
C GLN A 48 -11.45 -2.51 -6.98
N TYR A 49 -12.59 -1.91 -6.62
CA TYR A 49 -13.36 -2.34 -5.45
C TYR A 49 -13.89 -3.76 -5.60
N LYS A 50 -14.46 -4.11 -6.76
CA LYS A 50 -14.90 -5.48 -7.06
C LYS A 50 -13.77 -6.48 -6.93
N GLN A 51 -12.62 -6.17 -7.54
CA GLN A 51 -11.47 -7.06 -7.49
C GLN A 51 -10.99 -7.26 -6.04
N PHE A 52 -10.89 -6.17 -5.28
CA PHE A 52 -10.50 -6.23 -3.87
C PHE A 52 -11.49 -7.04 -3.03
N LEU A 53 -12.79 -6.78 -3.15
CA LEU A 53 -13.84 -7.51 -2.44
C LEU A 53 -13.81 -9.00 -2.75
N LYS A 54 -13.59 -9.35 -4.03
CA LYS A 54 -13.47 -10.73 -4.48
C LYS A 54 -12.22 -11.42 -3.92
N GLU A 55 -11.06 -10.77 -3.99
CA GLU A 55 -9.78 -11.40 -3.63
C GLU A 55 -9.52 -11.41 -2.12
N LYS A 56 -9.97 -10.39 -1.38
CA LYS A 56 -9.77 -10.30 0.08
C LYS A 56 -10.91 -10.91 0.90
N PHE A 57 -12.14 -10.89 0.39
CA PHE A 57 -13.33 -11.33 1.15
C PHE A 57 -14.15 -12.41 0.45
N GLY A 58 -13.82 -12.79 -0.79
CA GLY A 58 -14.61 -13.77 -1.55
C GLY A 58 -15.98 -13.25 -2.02
N ILE A 59 -16.27 -11.96 -1.85
CA ILE A 59 -17.58 -11.37 -2.14
C ILE A 59 -17.78 -11.21 -3.65
N ARG A 60 -18.90 -11.73 -4.17
CA ARG A 60 -19.28 -11.67 -5.59
C ARG A 60 -20.78 -11.39 -5.73
N LEU A 61 -21.16 -10.12 -5.61
CA LEU A 61 -22.54 -9.69 -5.81
C LEU A 61 -22.78 -9.43 -7.30
N THR A 62 -23.78 -10.07 -7.90
CA THR A 62 -24.10 -9.86 -9.33
C THR A 62 -25.62 -9.92 -9.56
N GLY A 63 -26.10 -9.28 -10.63
CA GLY A 63 -27.52 -9.28 -10.95
C GLY A 63 -28.36 -8.43 -9.99
N THR A 64 -29.57 -8.90 -9.68
CA THR A 64 -30.48 -8.21 -8.74
C THR A 64 -30.15 -8.64 -7.32
N VAL A 65 -29.39 -7.81 -6.62
CA VAL A 65 -28.96 -8.06 -5.24
C VAL A 65 -30.11 -7.79 -4.26
N THR A 66 -30.26 -8.70 -3.30
CA THR A 66 -31.20 -8.61 -2.18
C THR A 66 -30.62 -7.81 -1.02
N LYS A 67 -31.48 -7.34 -0.12
CA LYS A 67 -31.05 -6.66 1.10
C LYS A 67 -30.22 -7.60 2.00
N GLY A 68 -30.57 -8.88 2.03
CA GLY A 68 -29.86 -9.92 2.80
C GLY A 68 -28.42 -10.08 2.34
N GLU A 69 -28.19 -10.27 1.03
CA GLU A 69 -26.85 -10.42 0.46
C GLU A 69 -25.96 -9.19 0.73
N PHE A 70 -26.54 -7.98 0.71
CA PHE A 70 -25.79 -6.78 1.05
C PHE A 70 -25.46 -6.67 2.54
N ILE A 71 -26.36 -7.14 3.42
CA ILE A 71 -26.12 -7.21 4.88
C ILE A 71 -24.98 -8.19 5.17
N GLU A 72 -25.00 -9.37 4.55
CA GLU A 72 -23.92 -10.36 4.67
C GLU A 72 -22.59 -9.76 4.21
N ALA A 73 -22.56 -9.18 3.01
CA ALA A 73 -21.35 -8.52 2.50
C ALA A 73 -20.83 -7.41 3.42
N VAL A 74 -21.71 -6.58 4.02
CA VAL A 74 -21.31 -5.53 4.97
C VAL A 74 -20.76 -6.13 6.27
N ALA A 75 -21.36 -7.19 6.81
CA ALA A 75 -20.84 -7.86 8.00
C ALA A 75 -19.47 -8.48 7.74
N ASP A 76 -19.30 -9.13 6.58
CA ASP A 76 -18.06 -9.79 6.17
C ASP A 76 -16.91 -8.79 6.02
N ILE A 77 -17.11 -7.67 5.31
CA ILE A 77 -16.04 -6.66 5.13
C ILE A 77 -15.65 -5.95 6.42
N LEU A 78 -16.55 -5.90 7.41
CA LEU A 78 -16.29 -5.32 8.72
C LEU A 78 -15.73 -6.35 9.72
N GLY A 79 -15.73 -7.64 9.37
CA GLY A 79 -15.36 -8.72 10.29
C GLY A 79 -16.26 -8.81 11.51
N TYR A 80 -17.51 -8.37 11.40
CA TYR A 80 -18.44 -8.32 12.53
C TYR A 80 -19.10 -9.68 12.76
N VAL A 81 -19.02 -10.15 14.00
CA VAL A 81 -19.68 -11.37 14.47
C VAL A 81 -20.60 -11.02 15.64
N PRO A 82 -21.71 -11.75 15.86
CA PRO A 82 -22.57 -11.54 17.01
C PRO A 82 -21.81 -11.71 18.33
N SER A 83 -22.09 -10.86 19.31
CA SER A 83 -21.53 -10.95 20.66
C SER A 83 -22.10 -12.12 21.49
N GLY A 84 -23.19 -12.73 21.02
CA GLY A 84 -23.97 -13.73 21.74
C GLY A 84 -25.13 -13.15 22.56
N GLU A 85 -25.34 -11.83 22.50
CA GLU A 85 -26.55 -11.21 23.05
C GLU A 85 -27.81 -11.70 22.31
N LYS A 86 -28.91 -11.84 23.05
CA LYS A 86 -30.15 -12.34 22.48
C LYS A 86 -30.83 -11.28 21.62
N VAL A 87 -30.76 -11.47 20.30
CA VAL A 87 -31.49 -10.67 19.30
C VAL A 87 -32.65 -11.49 18.73
N THR A 88 -33.81 -10.86 18.52
CA THR A 88 -34.94 -11.49 17.85
C THR A 88 -35.43 -10.62 16.70
N PHE A 89 -35.51 -11.22 15.51
CA PHE A 89 -36.16 -10.61 14.36
C PHE A 89 -37.51 -11.30 14.09
N THR A 90 -38.45 -10.56 13.50
CA THR A 90 -39.80 -11.07 13.19
C THR A 90 -39.83 -11.94 11.94
N ASP A 91 -38.81 -11.83 11.08
CA ASP A 91 -38.77 -12.43 9.74
C ASP A 91 -37.47 -13.18 9.43
N VAL A 92 -36.48 -13.15 10.34
CA VAL A 92 -35.24 -13.94 10.22
C VAL A 92 -35.04 -14.75 11.50
N LYS A 93 -34.83 -16.06 11.34
CA LYS A 93 -34.69 -17.03 12.45
C LYS A 93 -33.22 -17.42 12.66
N GLU A 94 -32.87 -17.85 13.87
CA GLU A 94 -31.50 -18.22 14.28
C GLU A 94 -30.84 -19.30 13.40
N ASP A 95 -31.63 -20.16 12.76
CA ASP A 95 -31.15 -21.24 11.88
C ASP A 95 -30.91 -20.80 10.42
N GLN A 96 -31.19 -19.54 10.07
CA GLN A 96 -30.99 -18.99 8.73
C GLN A 96 -29.63 -18.31 8.59
N ALA A 97 -28.97 -18.46 7.44
CA ALA A 97 -27.63 -17.92 7.16
C ALA A 97 -27.51 -16.41 7.46
N LEU A 98 -28.51 -15.62 7.07
CA LEU A 98 -28.55 -14.17 7.27
C LEU A 98 -28.59 -13.75 8.74
N PHE A 99 -29.02 -14.62 9.67
CA PHE A 99 -29.27 -14.24 11.06
C PHE A 99 -28.01 -13.69 11.73
N SER A 100 -26.88 -14.39 11.59
CA SER A 100 -25.63 -13.99 12.23
C SER A 100 -25.17 -12.61 11.76
N SER A 101 -25.17 -12.36 10.45
CA SER A 101 -24.78 -11.06 9.89
C SER A 101 -25.76 -9.97 10.31
N ALA A 102 -27.07 -10.25 10.28
CA ALA A 102 -28.09 -9.29 10.69
C ALA A 102 -28.00 -8.95 12.20
N ALA A 103 -27.77 -9.94 13.05
CA ALA A 103 -27.57 -9.75 14.49
C ALA A 103 -26.33 -8.90 14.77
N ALA A 104 -25.19 -9.24 14.15
CA ALA A 104 -23.95 -8.48 14.30
C ALA A 104 -24.11 -7.01 13.88
N LEU A 105 -24.74 -6.75 12.72
CA LEU A 105 -25.00 -5.38 12.26
C LEU A 105 -26.05 -4.65 13.11
N TYR A 106 -27.01 -5.36 13.71
CA TYR A 106 -27.99 -4.78 14.63
C TYR A 106 -27.32 -4.33 15.95
N GLU A 107 -26.49 -5.18 16.54
CA GLU A 107 -25.72 -4.89 17.76
C GLU A 107 -24.80 -3.67 17.56
N ASN A 108 -24.22 -3.54 16.36
CA ASN A 108 -23.39 -2.39 15.97
C ASN A 108 -24.22 -1.16 15.53
N GLY A 109 -25.56 -1.19 15.66
CA GLY A 109 -26.44 -0.06 15.37
C GLY A 109 -26.50 0.36 13.90
N ILE A 110 -26.12 -0.54 12.98
CA ILE A 110 -26.20 -0.37 11.52
C ILE A 110 -27.60 -0.72 11.04
N LEU A 111 -28.11 -1.86 11.50
CA LEU A 111 -29.50 -2.27 11.30
C LEU A 111 -30.39 -1.80 12.45
N SER A 112 -31.68 -1.71 12.18
CA SER A 112 -32.66 -1.23 13.17
C SER A 112 -34.04 -1.80 12.88
N GLY A 113 -34.82 -2.00 13.95
CA GLY A 113 -36.19 -2.46 13.86
C GLY A 113 -36.32 -3.99 13.91
N PRO A 114 -37.54 -4.50 14.10
CA PRO A 114 -37.76 -5.93 14.34
C PRO A 114 -37.72 -6.77 13.06
N ALA A 115 -37.88 -6.17 11.86
CA ALA A 115 -37.91 -6.89 10.59
C ALA A 115 -36.69 -6.54 9.73
N ILE A 116 -35.98 -7.55 9.25
CA ILE A 116 -34.79 -7.39 8.40
C ILE A 116 -35.18 -7.26 6.93
N GLN A 117 -36.18 -8.00 6.46
CA GLN A 117 -36.66 -8.04 5.08
C GLN A 117 -35.55 -8.43 4.09
N GLY A 118 -34.81 -9.50 4.41
CA GLY A 118 -33.64 -9.95 3.66
C GLY A 118 -33.94 -10.22 2.18
N ASP A 119 -35.08 -10.85 1.87
CA ASP A 119 -35.45 -11.26 0.51
C ASP A 119 -35.88 -10.10 -0.41
N GLN A 120 -36.02 -8.88 0.14
CA GLN A 120 -36.40 -7.72 -0.68
C GLN A 120 -35.25 -7.30 -1.58
N VAL A 121 -35.59 -6.85 -2.79
CA VAL A 121 -34.61 -6.22 -3.70
C VAL A 121 -33.96 -5.03 -3.01
N LEU A 122 -32.64 -4.99 -3.01
CA LEU A 122 -31.88 -3.87 -2.45
C LEU A 122 -32.17 -2.61 -3.27
N THR A 123 -32.69 -1.57 -2.62
CA THR A 123 -32.93 -0.27 -3.27
C THR A 123 -31.77 0.69 -3.03
N ASN A 124 -31.60 1.68 -3.90
CA ASN A 124 -30.56 2.71 -3.79
C ASN A 124 -30.53 3.36 -2.40
N THR A 125 -31.69 3.79 -1.87
CA THR A 125 -31.74 4.42 -0.54
C THR A 125 -31.36 3.46 0.58
N VAL A 126 -31.82 2.20 0.53
CA VAL A 126 -31.49 1.22 1.56
C VAL A 126 -30.00 0.91 1.57
N ALA A 127 -29.38 0.74 0.39
CA ALA A 127 -27.94 0.54 0.26
C ALA A 127 -27.15 1.70 0.87
N VAL A 128 -27.50 2.94 0.51
CA VAL A 128 -26.86 4.15 1.04
C VAL A 128 -27.03 4.26 2.55
N SER A 129 -28.24 4.04 3.08
CA SER A 129 -28.50 4.11 4.52
C SER A 129 -27.67 3.10 5.32
N ILE A 130 -27.55 1.85 4.84
CA ILE A 130 -26.71 0.84 5.47
C ILE A 130 -25.24 1.26 5.40
N ALA A 131 -24.77 1.68 4.23
CA ALA A 131 -23.38 2.10 4.04
C ALA A 131 -22.98 3.31 4.91
N VAL A 132 -23.85 4.32 5.04
CA VAL A 132 -23.62 5.49 5.92
C VAL A 132 -23.40 5.06 7.35
N ARG A 133 -24.20 4.13 7.86
CA ARG A 133 -24.07 3.65 9.23
C ARG A 133 -22.85 2.75 9.39
N ALA A 134 -22.59 1.88 8.41
CA ALA A 134 -21.42 1.01 8.38
C ALA A 134 -20.09 1.79 8.29
N ALA A 135 -20.11 2.98 7.70
CA ALA A 135 -18.98 3.90 7.62
C ALA A 135 -18.85 4.84 8.84
N ASP A 136 -19.56 4.59 9.95
CA ASP A 136 -19.58 5.42 11.16
C ASP A 136 -20.05 6.88 10.93
N LEU A 137 -20.88 7.13 9.92
CA LEU A 137 -21.40 8.47 9.56
C LEU A 137 -22.83 8.73 10.07
N LYS A 138 -23.40 7.81 10.85
CA LYS A 138 -24.79 7.89 11.35
C LYS A 138 -25.04 9.13 12.19
N GLU A 139 -24.19 9.38 13.18
CA GLU A 139 -24.29 10.51 14.10
C GLU A 139 -24.14 11.83 13.33
N LEU A 140 -23.19 11.91 12.40
CA LEU A 140 -23.03 13.06 11.50
C LEU A 140 -24.31 13.31 10.71
N ALA A 141 -24.87 12.29 10.07
CA ALA A 141 -26.10 12.41 9.29
C ALA A 141 -27.25 12.97 10.13
N TYR A 142 -27.42 12.48 11.36
CA TYR A 142 -28.50 12.90 12.24
C TYR A 142 -28.33 14.31 12.82
N THR A 143 -27.17 14.94 12.66
CA THR A 143 -27.02 16.38 12.95
C THR A 143 -27.62 17.29 11.87
N TYR A 144 -27.96 16.78 10.68
CA TYR A 144 -28.31 17.63 9.55
C TYR A 144 -29.73 18.21 9.72
N PRO A 145 -29.89 19.55 9.80
CA PRO A 145 -31.20 20.17 9.84
C PRO A 145 -31.89 20.10 8.46
N SER A 146 -33.21 20.20 8.42
CA SER A 146 -34.00 20.07 7.19
C SER A 146 -33.57 21.01 6.06
N ALA A 147 -33.13 22.24 6.38
CA ALA A 147 -32.62 23.18 5.39
C ALA A 147 -31.34 22.68 4.71
N LYS A 148 -30.41 22.09 5.48
CA LYS A 148 -29.19 21.48 4.95
C LYS A 148 -29.53 20.27 4.08
N VAL A 149 -30.36 19.36 4.58
CA VAL A 149 -30.83 18.18 3.85
C VAL A 149 -31.45 18.57 2.50
N ASN A 150 -32.38 19.52 2.49
CA ASN A 150 -33.05 19.95 1.26
C ASN A 150 -32.07 20.58 0.25
N LYS A 151 -31.09 21.36 0.72
CA LYS A 151 -30.05 21.94 -0.14
C LYS A 151 -29.24 20.84 -0.83
N VAL A 152 -28.78 19.82 -0.08
CA VAL A 152 -27.98 18.73 -0.64
C VAL A 152 -28.80 17.87 -1.58
N LEU A 153 -30.00 17.43 -1.18
CA LEU A 153 -30.87 16.59 -2.03
C LEU A 153 -31.33 17.28 -3.32
N SER A 154 -31.26 18.61 -3.41
CA SER A 154 -31.53 19.34 -4.66
C SER A 154 -30.53 18.98 -5.76
N GLN A 155 -29.29 18.57 -5.41
CA GLN A 155 -28.27 18.10 -6.35
C GLN A 155 -28.71 16.77 -7.01
N LEU A 156 -29.38 15.92 -6.24
CA LEU A 156 -29.99 14.67 -6.70
C LEU A 156 -31.37 14.87 -7.34
N LYS A 157 -31.91 16.09 -7.33
CA LYS A 157 -33.30 16.42 -7.74
C LYS A 157 -34.36 15.62 -6.96
N ILE A 158 -34.11 15.37 -5.67
CA ILE A 158 -35.02 14.59 -4.79
C ILE A 158 -35.59 15.48 -3.69
N LYS A 159 -36.86 15.26 -3.36
CA LYS A 159 -37.51 15.88 -2.21
C LYS A 159 -37.31 15.00 -0.97
N SER A 160 -36.96 15.61 0.17
CA SER A 160 -36.78 14.91 1.45
C SER A 160 -38.00 14.07 1.88
N SER A 161 -39.21 14.51 1.55
CA SER A 161 -40.45 13.75 1.82
C SER A 161 -40.52 12.39 1.14
N ALA A 162 -39.75 12.14 0.07
CA ALA A 162 -39.70 10.85 -0.60
C ALA A 162 -38.89 9.79 0.15
N LEU A 163 -38.08 10.19 1.15
CA LEU A 163 -37.12 9.35 1.86
C LEU A 163 -37.45 9.18 3.36
N GLY A 164 -38.35 10.02 3.90
CA GLY A 164 -38.53 10.17 5.34
C GLY A 164 -37.33 10.89 6.00
N THR A 165 -37.48 11.32 7.26
CA THR A 165 -36.50 12.19 7.92
C THR A 165 -35.10 11.58 7.98
N LYS A 166 -34.98 10.36 8.53
CA LYS A 166 -33.68 9.69 8.70
C LYS A 166 -33.05 9.31 7.35
N GLY A 167 -33.83 8.74 6.43
CA GLY A 167 -33.32 8.39 5.09
C GLY A 167 -32.85 9.63 4.30
N ALA A 168 -33.56 10.77 4.43
CA ALA A 168 -33.14 12.02 3.81
C ALA A 168 -31.83 12.56 4.40
N GLN A 169 -31.66 12.46 5.72
CA GLN A 169 -30.43 12.84 6.42
C GLN A 169 -29.24 11.98 6.00
N GLU A 170 -29.42 10.65 5.94
CA GLU A 170 -28.38 9.70 5.56
C GLU A 170 -27.94 9.89 4.11
N VAL A 171 -28.88 10.03 3.17
CA VAL A 171 -28.53 10.31 1.76
C VAL A 171 -27.83 11.66 1.63
N ALA A 172 -28.25 12.69 2.36
CA ALA A 172 -27.57 13.98 2.33
C ALA A 172 -26.15 13.90 2.90
N ALA A 173 -25.93 13.16 3.99
CA ALA A 173 -24.61 12.94 4.54
C ALA A 173 -23.71 12.16 3.57
N ALA A 174 -24.25 11.12 2.92
CA ALA A 174 -23.49 10.34 1.94
C ALA A 174 -22.99 11.20 0.77
N VAL A 175 -23.80 12.17 0.31
CA VAL A 175 -23.38 13.12 -0.73
C VAL A 175 -22.29 14.05 -0.19
N ASP A 176 -22.51 14.70 0.96
CA ASP A 176 -21.56 15.68 1.52
C ASP A 176 -20.20 15.06 1.88
N THR A 177 -20.15 13.77 2.24
CA THR A 177 -18.91 13.06 2.59
C THR A 177 -18.24 12.36 1.40
N GLY A 178 -18.87 12.34 0.22
CA GLY A 178 -18.38 11.60 -0.93
C GLY A 178 -18.53 10.07 -0.82
N LEU A 179 -19.26 9.57 0.19
CA LEU A 179 -19.65 8.15 0.27
C LEU A 179 -20.58 7.78 -0.90
N LEU A 180 -21.40 8.73 -1.36
CA LEU A 180 -22.13 8.67 -2.63
C LEU A 180 -21.48 9.65 -3.63
N PRO A 181 -20.56 9.17 -4.48
CA PRO A 181 -19.85 10.00 -5.45
C PRO A 181 -20.76 10.66 -6.50
N ASP A 182 -20.24 11.75 -7.08
CA ASP A 182 -20.96 12.63 -8.02
C ASP A 182 -21.47 11.89 -9.27
N GLU A 183 -20.79 10.83 -9.73
CA GLU A 183 -21.22 10.04 -10.88
C GLU A 183 -22.59 9.37 -10.68
N PHE A 184 -22.99 9.12 -9.43
CA PHE A 184 -24.28 8.52 -9.11
C PHE A 184 -25.40 9.55 -8.99
N HIS A 185 -25.10 10.85 -8.89
CA HIS A 185 -26.09 11.87 -8.50
C HIS A 185 -27.20 12.04 -9.54
N LYS A 186 -26.84 12.14 -10.83
CA LYS A 186 -27.79 12.44 -11.91
C LYS A 186 -28.86 11.36 -12.09
N ASN A 187 -28.54 10.12 -11.73
CA ASN A 187 -29.39 8.94 -11.95
C ASN A 187 -29.91 8.32 -10.65
N PHE A 188 -29.69 8.97 -9.51
CA PHE A 188 -30.11 8.43 -8.22
C PHE A 188 -31.63 8.40 -8.10
N LYS A 189 -32.20 7.19 -8.14
CA LYS A 189 -33.64 6.95 -7.95
C LYS A 189 -33.84 6.16 -6.66
N PRO A 190 -34.32 6.78 -5.56
CA PRO A 190 -34.39 6.18 -4.23
C PRO A 190 -34.89 4.74 -4.15
N LYS A 191 -36.01 4.46 -4.84
CA LYS A 191 -36.74 3.18 -4.78
C LYS A 191 -36.38 2.20 -5.89
N SER A 192 -35.50 2.59 -6.81
CA SER A 192 -35.00 1.67 -7.84
C SER A 192 -34.02 0.69 -7.23
N ALA A 193 -33.92 -0.50 -7.84
CA ALA A 193 -32.90 -1.47 -7.49
C ALA A 193 -31.51 -0.84 -7.54
N ALA A 194 -30.68 -1.15 -6.54
CA ALA A 194 -29.30 -0.72 -6.50
C ALA A 194 -28.52 -1.39 -7.62
N SER A 195 -27.86 -0.59 -8.44
CA SER A 195 -27.00 -1.11 -9.50
C SER A 195 -25.77 -1.78 -8.90
N ASP A 196 -25.24 -2.78 -9.61
CA ASP A 196 -23.94 -3.40 -9.35
C ASP A 196 -22.82 -2.36 -9.08
N GLN A 197 -22.79 -1.26 -9.85
CA GLN A 197 -21.80 -0.19 -9.64
C GLN A 197 -21.92 0.49 -8.28
N LEU A 198 -23.14 0.92 -7.93
CA LEU A 198 -23.40 1.56 -6.64
C LEU A 198 -23.05 0.65 -5.47
N ILE A 199 -23.43 -0.63 -5.53
CA ILE A 199 -23.20 -1.61 -4.46
C ILE A 199 -21.72 -1.73 -4.15
N HIS A 200 -20.89 -1.98 -5.16
CA HIS A 200 -19.45 -2.15 -4.97
C HIS A 200 -18.75 -0.85 -4.59
N THR A 201 -19.19 0.30 -5.12
CA THR A 201 -18.70 1.60 -4.66
C THR A 201 -18.99 1.82 -3.19
N LEU A 202 -20.20 1.55 -2.71
CA LEU A 202 -20.54 1.73 -1.31
C LEU A 202 -19.73 0.81 -0.39
N LEU A 203 -19.56 -0.47 -0.74
CA LEU A 203 -18.71 -1.39 0.02
C LEU A 203 -17.25 -0.93 0.05
N GLY A 204 -16.71 -0.50 -1.09
CA GLY A 204 -15.36 0.08 -1.17
C GLY A 204 -15.20 1.33 -0.30
N LYS A 205 -16.17 2.25 -0.34
CA LYS A 205 -16.16 3.49 0.47
C LYS A 205 -16.33 3.23 1.96
N VAL A 206 -17.09 2.20 2.36
CA VAL A 206 -17.15 1.72 3.75
C VAL A 206 -15.76 1.24 4.19
N LEU A 207 -15.12 0.36 3.41
CA LEU A 207 -13.75 -0.12 3.70
C LEU A 207 -12.74 1.03 3.83
N ILE A 208 -12.78 2.02 2.92
CA ILE A 208 -11.89 3.19 2.96
C ILE A 208 -12.12 3.99 4.24
N THR A 209 -13.38 4.30 4.57
CA THR A 209 -13.71 5.13 5.73
C THR A 209 -13.31 4.44 7.04
N LYS A 210 -13.38 3.12 7.09
CA LYS A 210 -12.97 2.30 8.24
C LYS A 210 -11.47 2.03 8.30
N GLY A 211 -10.69 2.44 7.31
CA GLY A 211 -9.25 2.15 7.23
C GLY A 211 -8.93 0.67 6.95
N LEU A 212 -9.90 -0.07 6.41
CA LEU A 212 -9.82 -1.51 6.11
C LEU A 212 -9.54 -1.81 4.63
N TYR A 213 -9.52 -0.77 3.78
CA TYR A 213 -9.12 -0.91 2.38
C TYR A 213 -7.58 -1.02 2.25
N LYS A 214 -7.06 -0.69 1.07
CA LYS A 214 -5.63 -0.56 0.81
C LYS A 214 -5.05 0.68 1.51
N LYS A 215 -3.84 0.55 2.04
CA LYS A 215 -3.04 1.66 2.59
C LYS A 215 -1.85 1.92 1.67
N TYR A 216 -1.74 3.15 1.20
CA TYR A 216 -0.68 3.57 0.29
C TYR A 216 -0.51 5.08 0.37
N ILE A 217 0.69 5.56 0.08
CA ILE A 217 1.00 7.00 0.10
C ILE A 217 0.55 7.67 -1.21
N GLY A 218 0.52 6.95 -2.33
CA GLY A 218 0.00 7.48 -3.60
C GLY A 218 0.30 6.56 -4.78
N TYR A 219 0.06 7.06 -5.98
CA TYR A 219 0.44 6.40 -7.23
C TYR A 219 1.79 6.93 -7.72
N VAL A 220 2.52 6.12 -8.49
CA VAL A 220 3.76 6.52 -9.17
C VAL A 220 3.58 7.79 -10.00
N ASN A 221 2.41 7.99 -10.63
CA ASN A 221 2.11 9.17 -11.44
C ASN A 221 1.55 10.37 -10.67
N ASP A 222 1.32 10.25 -9.36
CA ASP A 222 0.82 11.39 -8.59
C ASP A 222 1.85 12.53 -8.63
N ALA A 223 1.34 13.76 -8.78
CA ALA A 223 2.19 14.95 -8.86
C ALA A 223 2.97 15.20 -7.55
N ASP A 224 2.44 14.73 -6.42
CA ASP A 224 3.00 14.91 -5.08
C ASP A 224 3.70 13.68 -4.51
N ILE A 225 3.85 12.58 -5.28
CA ILE A 225 4.41 11.32 -4.79
C ILE A 225 5.80 11.47 -4.15
N TYR A 226 6.66 12.30 -4.73
CA TYR A 226 8.02 12.53 -4.22
C TYR A 226 8.01 13.24 -2.85
N ALA A 227 7.07 14.16 -2.65
CA ALA A 227 6.92 14.85 -1.37
C ALA A 227 6.42 13.88 -0.29
N LYS A 228 5.44 13.03 -0.62
CA LYS A 228 4.93 12.01 0.28
C LYS A 228 5.98 10.96 0.65
N LEU A 229 6.74 10.49 -0.34
CA LEU A 229 7.83 9.54 -0.13
C LEU A 229 8.96 10.14 0.73
N SER A 230 9.31 11.41 0.50
CA SER A 230 10.28 12.13 1.36
C SER A 230 9.78 12.28 2.78
N SER A 231 8.52 12.68 2.96
CA SER A 231 7.92 12.77 4.29
C SER A 231 7.94 11.43 5.01
N ALA A 232 7.58 10.33 4.33
CA ALA A 232 7.55 9.00 4.93
C ALA A 232 8.95 8.55 5.41
N TYR A 233 9.99 8.77 4.59
CA TYR A 233 11.38 8.42 4.94
C TYR A 233 11.97 9.29 6.06
N GLU A 234 11.71 10.60 6.04
CA GLU A 234 12.21 11.51 7.08
C GLU A 234 11.55 11.26 8.44
N THR A 235 10.30 10.78 8.44
CA THR A 235 9.58 10.42 9.68
C THR A 235 9.80 8.98 10.13
N SER A 236 10.53 8.16 9.37
CA SER A 236 10.87 6.80 9.79
C SER A 236 12.14 6.80 10.64
N ASP A 237 12.22 5.86 11.57
CA ASP A 237 13.37 5.66 12.43
C ASP A 237 13.74 4.18 12.47
N ILE A 238 14.90 3.87 13.06
CA ILE A 238 15.25 2.49 13.41
C ILE A 238 14.19 1.98 14.39
N ILE A 239 13.52 0.91 14.00
CA ILE A 239 12.56 0.19 14.83
C ILE A 239 13.30 -0.48 15.99
N ASP A 240 12.84 -0.17 17.21
CA ASP A 240 13.26 -0.78 18.46
C ASP A 240 12.17 -1.76 18.93
N ALA A 241 12.52 -3.05 18.99
CA ALA A 241 11.61 -4.14 19.38
C ALA A 241 12.34 -5.11 20.32
N PRO A 242 12.60 -4.73 21.59
CA PRO A 242 13.59 -5.42 22.43
C PRO A 242 13.32 -6.92 22.65
N LYS A 243 12.06 -7.30 22.82
CA LYS A 243 11.63 -8.71 23.00
C LYS A 243 12.02 -9.54 21.78
N LEU A 244 11.57 -9.12 20.60
CA LEU A 244 11.85 -9.78 19.33
C LEU A 244 13.35 -9.74 18.99
N GLN A 245 13.99 -8.58 19.13
CA GLN A 245 15.43 -8.41 18.90
C GLN A 245 16.28 -9.32 19.77
N THR A 246 15.92 -9.54 21.04
CA THR A 246 16.66 -10.45 21.92
C THR A 246 16.68 -11.87 21.36
N LEU A 247 15.54 -12.38 20.92
CA LEU A 247 15.41 -13.68 20.27
C LEU A 247 16.28 -13.77 19.02
N VAL A 248 16.10 -12.86 18.06
CA VAL A 248 16.78 -12.98 16.76
C VAL A 248 18.24 -12.55 16.78
N ASN A 249 18.66 -11.66 17.68
CA ASN A 249 20.07 -11.40 17.94
C ASN A 249 20.76 -12.65 18.50
N THR A 250 20.08 -13.41 19.36
CA THR A 250 20.62 -14.67 19.88
C THR A 250 20.76 -15.69 18.76
N ALA A 251 19.74 -15.81 17.90
CA ALA A 251 19.81 -16.69 16.73
C ALA A 251 20.94 -16.30 15.75
N LEU A 252 21.12 -15.00 15.51
CA LEU A 252 22.19 -14.46 14.66
C LEU A 252 23.58 -14.76 15.25
N LYS A 253 23.76 -14.64 16.57
CA LYS A 253 25.02 -15.00 17.27
C LYS A 253 25.34 -16.50 17.22
N GLN A 254 24.32 -17.34 17.02
CA GLN A 254 24.46 -18.80 16.93
C GLN A 254 24.58 -19.29 15.47
N ASP A 255 24.75 -18.37 14.51
CA ASP A 255 24.79 -18.66 13.07
C ASP A 255 23.56 -19.47 12.59
N LEU A 256 22.42 -19.33 13.27
CA LEU A 256 21.16 -19.98 12.88
C LEU A 256 20.51 -19.27 11.70
N ILE A 257 20.76 -17.96 11.58
CA ILE A 257 20.29 -17.08 10.51
C ILE A 257 21.44 -16.17 10.10
N THR A 258 21.41 -15.66 8.86
CA THR A 258 22.43 -14.75 8.32
C THR A 258 22.09 -13.27 8.53
N GLY A 259 20.81 -12.98 8.78
CA GLY A 259 20.29 -11.65 9.04
C GLY A 259 18.78 -11.71 9.24
N TYR A 260 18.19 -10.58 9.58
CA TYR A 260 16.74 -10.43 9.71
C TYR A 260 16.32 -8.98 9.49
N SER A 261 15.03 -8.77 9.22
CA SER A 261 14.45 -7.43 9.27
C SER A 261 13.28 -7.33 10.24
N ILE A 262 13.19 -6.21 10.94
CA ILE A 262 12.06 -5.82 11.77
C ILE A 262 11.18 -4.87 10.98
N LYS A 263 9.87 -5.08 11.05
CA LYS A 263 8.84 -4.25 10.41
C LYS A 263 7.73 -3.93 11.41
N ASP A 264 6.83 -3.05 11.01
CA ASP A 264 5.66 -2.65 11.78
C ASP A 264 4.39 -2.90 10.97
N SER A 265 3.59 -3.87 11.44
CA SER A 265 2.36 -4.32 10.79
C SER A 265 1.31 -3.22 10.55
N ARG A 266 1.45 -2.05 11.17
CA ARG A 266 0.58 -0.89 10.91
C ARG A 266 0.77 -0.35 9.50
N PHE A 267 1.94 -0.55 8.89
CA PHE A 267 2.29 -0.09 7.54
C PHE A 267 1.88 -1.05 6.43
N GLU A 268 1.45 -2.27 6.76
CA GLU A 268 0.98 -3.28 5.80
C GLU A 268 -0.06 -2.68 4.84
N PRO A 269 0.17 -2.76 3.51
CA PRO A 269 -0.62 -2.02 2.54
C PRO A 269 -1.97 -2.66 2.27
N ASN A 270 -2.18 -3.91 2.69
CA ASN A 270 -3.36 -4.70 2.35
C ASN A 270 -3.61 -4.78 0.84
N PHE A 271 -2.55 -4.79 0.03
CA PHE A 271 -2.67 -4.90 -1.43
C PHE A 271 -3.16 -6.29 -1.88
N ILE A 272 -3.66 -6.34 -3.10
CA ILE A 272 -4.01 -7.59 -3.78
C ILE A 272 -2.72 -8.33 -4.15
N GLU A 273 -2.51 -9.51 -3.56
CA GLU A 273 -1.27 -10.29 -3.67
C GLU A 273 -0.88 -10.65 -5.12
N SER A 274 -1.87 -10.95 -5.96
CA SER A 274 -1.67 -11.24 -7.38
C SER A 274 -1.11 -10.04 -8.17
N LEU A 275 -1.29 -8.83 -7.64
CA LEU A 275 -0.87 -7.56 -8.22
C LEU A 275 0.26 -6.88 -7.44
N ALA A 276 0.69 -7.45 -6.31
CA ALA A 276 1.63 -6.81 -5.40
C ALA A 276 3.06 -7.35 -5.53
N LEU A 277 4.05 -6.49 -5.29
CA LEU A 277 5.47 -6.82 -5.19
C LEU A 277 6.14 -5.88 -4.18
N VAL A 278 7.15 -6.38 -3.48
CA VAL A 278 7.94 -5.63 -2.50
C VAL A 278 9.36 -5.42 -3.03
N TYR A 279 9.91 -4.21 -2.85
CA TYR A 279 11.29 -3.86 -3.20
C TYR A 279 12.01 -3.28 -1.98
N GLY A 280 13.03 -3.98 -1.48
CA GLY A 280 13.77 -3.58 -0.29
C GLY A 280 15.07 -2.84 -0.61
N HIS A 281 15.33 -1.72 0.07
CA HIS A 281 16.57 -0.96 -0.09
C HIS A 281 16.83 0.00 1.09
N SER A 282 18.06 0.52 1.19
CA SER A 282 18.47 1.51 2.20
C SER A 282 18.82 2.92 1.69
N ASP A 283 18.92 3.14 0.37
CA ASP A 283 19.31 4.44 -0.21
C ASP A 283 18.05 5.20 -0.60
N PHE A 284 17.76 6.30 0.09
CA PHE A 284 16.58 7.11 -0.22
C PHE A 284 16.63 7.75 -1.61
N LYS A 285 17.83 8.11 -2.10
CA LYS A 285 17.99 8.63 -3.47
C LYS A 285 17.63 7.57 -4.50
N HIS A 286 17.90 6.30 -4.21
CA HIS A 286 17.46 5.17 -5.03
C HIS A 286 15.93 5.11 -5.12
N ALA A 287 15.20 5.20 -4.00
CA ALA A 287 13.73 5.20 -4.00
C ALA A 287 13.15 6.31 -4.89
N ILE A 288 13.66 7.55 -4.76
CA ILE A 288 13.23 8.67 -5.59
C ILE A 288 13.44 8.38 -7.07
N GLN A 289 14.61 7.85 -7.44
CA GLN A 289 14.92 7.53 -8.83
C GLN A 289 14.14 6.32 -9.35
N LEU A 290 13.84 5.33 -8.50
CA LEU A 290 13.00 4.19 -8.84
C LEU A 290 11.58 4.64 -9.18
N ILE A 291 10.97 5.55 -8.42
CA ILE A 291 9.66 6.11 -8.77
C ILE A 291 9.71 6.85 -10.12
N GLY A 292 10.76 7.63 -10.38
CA GLY A 292 10.97 8.28 -11.67
C GLY A 292 11.14 7.29 -12.84
N LEU A 293 11.82 6.18 -12.58
CA LEU A 293 12.03 5.11 -13.55
C LEU A 293 10.73 4.36 -13.86
N LEU A 294 9.97 3.93 -12.85
CA LEU A 294 8.67 3.29 -13.07
C LEU A 294 7.73 4.20 -13.88
N ARG A 295 7.76 5.51 -13.60
CA ARG A 295 7.03 6.52 -14.37
C ARG A 295 7.49 6.58 -15.84
N SER A 296 8.79 6.54 -16.13
CA SER A 296 9.30 6.60 -17.52
C SER A 296 8.95 5.34 -18.30
N GLU A 297 8.91 4.19 -17.63
CA GLU A 297 8.57 2.90 -18.23
C GLU A 297 7.06 2.62 -18.27
N GLY A 298 6.23 3.60 -17.88
CA GLY A 298 4.77 3.52 -17.98
C GLY A 298 4.09 2.68 -16.88
N LEU A 299 4.81 2.33 -15.81
CA LEU A 299 4.30 1.53 -14.69
C LEU A 299 3.70 2.42 -13.60
N ASN A 300 2.38 2.60 -13.63
CA ASN A 300 1.65 3.41 -12.64
C ASN A 300 1.11 2.58 -11.47
N ALA A 301 2.00 2.06 -10.62
CA ALA A 301 1.60 1.31 -9.43
C ALA A 301 1.13 2.23 -8.30
N LYS A 302 0.31 1.70 -7.39
CA LYS A 302 0.20 2.25 -6.02
C LYS A 302 1.53 2.02 -5.31
N VAL A 303 1.90 2.94 -4.43
CA VAL A 303 3.15 2.91 -3.67
C VAL A 303 2.83 3.04 -2.20
N GLN A 304 3.30 2.08 -1.40
CA GLN A 304 3.36 2.19 0.04
C GLN A 304 4.83 2.18 0.49
N PHE A 305 5.16 3.02 1.47
CA PHE A 305 6.46 3.04 2.11
C PHE A 305 6.34 2.34 3.46
N GLU A 306 7.11 1.28 3.65
CA GLU A 306 7.20 0.56 4.92
C GLU A 306 8.61 0.77 5.53
N PRO A 307 8.72 1.33 6.75
CA PRO A 307 10.00 1.43 7.43
C PRO A 307 10.49 0.05 7.87
N LYS A 308 11.80 -0.18 7.75
CA LYS A 308 12.42 -1.46 8.04
C LYS A 308 13.74 -1.27 8.78
N THR A 309 13.98 -2.07 9.82
CA THR A 309 15.32 -2.20 10.42
C THR A 309 15.91 -3.53 10.00
N SER A 310 17.00 -3.52 9.25
CA SER A 310 17.74 -4.74 8.92
C SER A 310 18.90 -4.92 9.89
N ALA A 311 19.16 -6.17 10.28
CA ALA A 311 20.26 -6.52 11.15
C ALA A 311 21.07 -7.70 10.59
N PHE A 312 22.40 -7.57 10.66
CA PHE A 312 23.36 -8.54 10.15
C PHE A 312 24.66 -8.49 10.95
N ILE A 313 25.49 -9.52 10.82
CA ILE A 313 26.83 -9.54 11.41
C ILE A 313 27.78 -8.68 10.56
N HIS A 314 28.34 -7.63 11.15
CA HIS A 314 29.47 -6.88 10.63
C HIS A 314 30.76 -7.43 11.22
N LEU A 315 31.62 -7.97 10.37
CA LEU A 315 32.89 -8.55 10.78
C LEU A 315 33.89 -7.46 11.14
N ALA A 316 34.65 -7.65 12.21
CA ALA A 316 35.58 -6.62 12.70
C ALA A 316 36.65 -6.23 11.65
N GLU A 317 37.03 -7.17 10.77
CA GLU A 317 37.95 -6.93 9.67
C GLU A 317 37.41 -6.01 8.56
N TRP A 318 36.09 -5.76 8.52
CA TRP A 318 35.47 -4.85 7.56
C TRP A 318 35.68 -3.37 7.92
N GLY A 319 36.29 -3.08 9.06
CA GLY A 319 36.57 -1.73 9.53
C GLY A 319 35.45 -1.16 10.41
N ASP A 320 35.31 0.17 10.41
CA ASP A 320 34.36 0.89 11.26
C ASP A 320 32.91 0.40 11.03
N PRO A 321 32.25 -0.19 12.05
CA PRO A 321 30.89 -0.70 11.93
C PRO A 321 29.81 0.40 11.88
N GLY A 322 30.18 1.66 12.13
CA GLY A 322 29.25 2.78 12.14
C GLY A 322 28.47 2.94 13.46
N PRO A 323 27.51 3.88 13.54
CA PRO A 323 26.93 4.35 14.80
C PRO A 323 25.92 3.40 15.47
N ASN A 324 25.28 2.51 14.70
CA ASN A 324 24.13 1.71 15.17
C ASN A 324 24.49 0.24 15.29
N VAL A 325 25.44 -0.08 16.17
CA VAL A 325 25.95 -1.45 16.31
C VAL A 325 26.04 -1.90 17.76
N VAL A 326 25.98 -3.22 17.95
CA VAL A 326 26.24 -3.87 19.24
C VAL A 326 27.38 -4.87 19.08
N GLN A 327 28.46 -4.68 19.81
CA GLN A 327 29.57 -5.64 19.81
C GLN A 327 29.14 -6.96 20.48
N ILE A 328 29.55 -8.08 19.90
CA ILE A 328 29.29 -9.43 20.40
C ILE A 328 30.58 -10.11 20.89
N GLU A 329 30.44 -11.19 21.68
CA GLU A 329 31.55 -11.79 22.46
C GLU A 329 32.77 -12.19 21.63
N ASN A 330 32.57 -12.55 20.36
CA ASN A 330 33.64 -12.94 19.44
C ASN A 330 34.37 -11.73 18.80
N GLY A 331 34.03 -10.50 19.18
CA GLY A 331 34.65 -9.26 18.70
C GLY A 331 33.97 -8.64 17.48
N ASN A 332 33.06 -9.35 16.81
CA ASN A 332 32.25 -8.81 15.71
C ASN A 332 31.12 -7.92 16.23
N PHE A 333 30.34 -7.35 15.31
CA PHE A 333 29.23 -6.46 15.62
C PHE A 333 27.93 -6.97 15.00
N ILE A 334 26.80 -6.76 15.67
CA ILE A 334 25.49 -6.75 15.03
C ILE A 334 25.25 -5.31 14.58
N ALA A 335 25.13 -5.08 13.28
CA ALA A 335 24.82 -3.78 12.71
C ALA A 335 23.32 -3.64 12.48
N TYR A 336 22.76 -2.47 12.81
CA TYR A 336 21.36 -2.11 12.56
C TYR A 336 21.28 -1.01 11.50
N ALA A 337 20.71 -1.35 10.35
CA ALA A 337 20.53 -0.43 9.23
C ALA A 337 19.09 0.10 9.20
N LYS A 338 18.93 1.42 9.09
CA LYS A 338 17.67 2.05 8.69
C LYS A 338 17.46 1.77 7.20
N GLU A 339 16.44 1.00 6.89
CA GLU A 339 16.04 0.62 5.54
C GLU A 339 14.56 0.89 5.31
N TYR A 340 14.09 0.56 4.12
CA TYR A 340 12.68 0.58 3.77
C TYR A 340 12.36 -0.59 2.84
N ASP A 341 11.07 -0.89 2.79
CA ASP A 341 10.46 -1.60 1.69
C ASP A 341 9.50 -0.63 0.96
N LEU A 342 9.61 -0.60 -0.36
CA LEU A 342 8.58 -0.02 -1.22
C LEU A 342 7.67 -1.15 -1.69
N GLU A 343 6.42 -1.07 -1.30
CA GLU A 343 5.40 -2.01 -1.74
C GLU A 343 4.62 -1.39 -2.90
N PHE A 344 4.47 -2.17 -3.97
CA PHE A 344 3.79 -1.77 -5.18
C PHE A 344 2.57 -2.62 -5.42
N GLU A 345 1.42 -2.01 -5.72
CA GLU A 345 0.28 -2.71 -6.34
C GLU A 345 0.09 -2.20 -7.76
N PHE A 346 0.31 -3.08 -8.73
CA PHE A 346 0.19 -2.76 -10.14
C PHE A 346 -1.26 -2.85 -10.62
N ALA A 347 -1.59 -2.17 -11.73
CA ALA A 347 -2.93 -2.25 -12.31
C ALA A 347 -3.23 -3.64 -12.89
N THR A 348 -2.20 -4.34 -13.37
CA THR A 348 -2.32 -5.65 -14.01
C THR A 348 -1.17 -6.59 -13.61
N VAL A 349 -1.37 -7.89 -13.79
CA VAL A 349 -0.32 -8.91 -13.61
C VAL A 349 0.82 -8.70 -14.62
N GLN A 350 0.51 -8.19 -15.81
CA GLN A 350 1.49 -7.87 -16.84
C GLN A 350 2.42 -6.73 -16.40
N ASP A 351 1.86 -5.68 -15.81
CA ASP A 351 2.65 -4.55 -15.28
C ASP A 351 3.54 -5.01 -14.12
N LYS A 352 3.00 -5.85 -13.22
CA LYS A 352 3.78 -6.49 -12.15
C LYS A 352 4.94 -7.31 -12.71
N ALA A 353 4.71 -8.10 -13.76
CA ALA A 353 5.77 -8.90 -14.39
C ALA A 353 6.82 -8.03 -15.10
N ALA A 354 6.42 -6.91 -15.70
CA ALA A 354 7.32 -5.97 -16.37
C ALA A 354 8.29 -5.27 -15.40
N PHE A 355 7.96 -5.19 -14.12
CA PHE A 355 8.82 -4.58 -13.09
C PHE A 355 10.25 -5.15 -13.10
N GLN A 356 10.40 -6.47 -13.22
CA GLN A 356 11.72 -7.09 -13.21
C GLN A 356 12.61 -6.61 -14.36
N ASP A 357 12.05 -6.50 -15.58
CA ASP A 357 12.83 -6.07 -16.75
C ASP A 357 13.37 -4.64 -16.56
N VAL A 358 12.58 -3.79 -15.90
CA VAL A 358 13.00 -2.43 -15.51
C VAL A 358 14.17 -2.47 -14.53
N ILE A 359 14.07 -3.29 -13.48
CA ILE A 359 15.14 -3.43 -12.48
C ILE A 359 16.43 -3.98 -13.10
N LEU A 360 16.34 -5.05 -13.88
CA LEU A 360 17.49 -5.67 -14.51
C LEU A 360 18.20 -4.73 -15.50
N THR A 361 17.45 -3.84 -16.16
CA THR A 361 18.01 -2.90 -17.13
C THR A 361 18.67 -1.69 -16.46
N TYR A 362 18.02 -1.11 -15.44
CA TYR A 362 18.37 0.23 -14.96
C TYR A 362 18.74 0.31 -13.47
N ALA A 363 18.50 -0.74 -12.69
CA ALA A 363 18.67 -0.71 -11.23
C ALA A 363 19.55 -1.83 -10.65
N LYS A 364 19.96 -2.82 -11.47
CA LYS A 364 20.89 -3.88 -11.07
C LYS A 364 22.30 -3.66 -11.64
N LYS A 365 23.29 -3.84 -10.77
CA LYS A 365 24.70 -3.82 -11.10
C LYS A 365 25.22 -5.21 -11.51
N ASN A 366 26.05 -5.24 -12.54
CA ASN A 366 26.74 -6.43 -13.06
C ASN A 366 28.26 -6.21 -13.24
N VAL A 367 28.77 -4.98 -13.09
CA VAL A 367 30.21 -4.65 -13.05
C VAL A 367 30.48 -3.50 -12.07
N VAL A 368 31.72 -3.39 -11.52
CA VAL A 368 32.09 -2.45 -10.44
C VAL A 368 31.78 -0.98 -10.76
N ASP A 369 31.87 -0.56 -12.02
CA ASP A 369 31.63 0.83 -12.43
C ASP A 369 30.62 0.90 -13.59
N GLN A 370 29.51 0.16 -13.47
CA GLN A 370 28.47 0.15 -14.50
C GLN A 370 27.80 1.53 -14.63
N ALA A 371 27.93 2.14 -15.80
CA ALA A 371 27.23 3.38 -16.14
C ALA A 371 25.77 3.11 -16.55
N GLY A 372 24.92 4.14 -16.45
CA GLY A 372 23.52 4.09 -16.89
C GLY A 372 22.54 3.51 -15.87
N LEU A 373 22.98 3.26 -14.63
CA LEU A 373 22.13 2.80 -13.53
C LEU A 373 21.66 3.95 -12.64
N ILE A 374 20.55 3.74 -11.94
CA ILE A 374 20.12 4.62 -10.86
C ILE A 374 21.06 4.53 -9.64
N SER A 375 21.01 5.54 -8.77
CA SER A 375 21.82 5.67 -7.55
C SER A 375 21.68 4.44 -6.68
N GLY A 376 22.75 3.97 -6.05
CA GLY A 376 22.64 2.91 -5.03
C GLY A 376 22.38 1.51 -5.57
N SER A 377 22.33 1.29 -6.89
CA SER A 377 22.10 -0.03 -7.49
C SER A 377 23.00 -1.14 -6.94
N TRP A 378 22.36 -2.22 -6.50
CA TRP A 378 23.01 -3.40 -5.94
C TRP A 378 23.32 -4.47 -6.98
N TRP A 379 24.28 -5.34 -6.65
CA TRP A 379 24.57 -6.55 -7.41
C TRP A 379 23.49 -7.61 -7.21
N GLN A 380 23.04 -7.73 -5.95
CA GLN A 380 21.95 -8.59 -5.50
C GLN A 380 20.84 -7.67 -4.93
N PRO A 381 20.03 -7.01 -5.78
CA PRO A 381 18.82 -6.31 -5.30
C PRO A 381 17.91 -7.30 -4.55
N LEU A 382 17.03 -6.79 -3.68
CA LEU A 382 16.02 -7.60 -3.00
C LEU A 382 14.64 -7.15 -3.46
N TYR A 383 13.95 -8.01 -4.19
CA TYR A 383 12.54 -7.80 -4.49
C TYR A 383 11.78 -9.12 -4.62
N TYR A 384 10.55 -9.13 -4.13
CA TYR A 384 9.84 -10.38 -3.91
C TYR A 384 8.32 -10.25 -4.01
N SER A 385 7.66 -11.38 -4.20
CA SER A 385 6.21 -11.51 -4.43
C SER A 385 5.66 -12.69 -3.64
N SER A 386 4.48 -12.54 -3.05
CA SER A 386 3.76 -13.65 -2.41
C SER A 386 3.18 -14.65 -3.41
N THR A 387 3.01 -14.22 -4.67
CA THR A 387 2.54 -15.07 -5.78
C THR A 387 3.67 -15.37 -6.77
N GLU A 388 3.56 -16.50 -7.46
CA GLU A 388 4.58 -16.96 -8.42
C GLU A 388 4.82 -15.94 -9.53
N LEU A 389 6.09 -15.70 -9.84
CA LEU A 389 6.55 -14.91 -10.96
C LEU A 389 7.62 -15.66 -11.73
N LYS A 390 7.62 -15.49 -13.04
CA LYS A 390 8.64 -16.10 -13.91
C LYS A 390 10.01 -15.60 -13.50
N ASP A 391 10.98 -16.52 -13.44
CA ASP A 391 12.39 -16.25 -13.10
C ASP A 391 12.62 -15.82 -11.64
N TYR A 392 11.67 -16.13 -10.75
CA TYR A 392 11.84 -16.02 -9.30
C TYR A 392 12.02 -17.40 -8.71
N GLU A 393 12.68 -17.45 -7.55
CA GLU A 393 12.94 -18.68 -6.80
C GLU A 393 12.15 -18.66 -5.49
N LEU A 394 11.70 -19.83 -5.04
CA LEU A 394 10.91 -19.95 -3.82
C LEU A 394 11.84 -19.99 -2.60
N ILE A 395 11.58 -19.15 -1.60
CA ILE A 395 12.27 -19.17 -0.31
C ILE A 395 11.26 -19.07 0.84
N THR A 396 11.75 -19.20 2.08
CA THR A 396 10.89 -19.11 3.27
C THR A 396 11.24 -17.89 4.11
N ASN A 397 10.21 -17.14 4.49
CA ASN A 397 10.24 -16.20 5.60
C ASN A 397 9.80 -16.94 6.86
N ASN A 398 10.68 -17.06 7.85
CA ASN A 398 10.33 -17.64 9.15
C ASN A 398 9.65 -16.57 10.01
N PHE A 399 8.49 -16.08 9.55
CA PHE A 399 7.83 -14.87 10.04
C PHE A 399 7.49 -14.97 11.53
N ILE A 400 7.99 -14.02 12.31
CA ILE A 400 7.82 -13.98 13.76
C ILE A 400 6.91 -12.83 14.13
N THR A 401 5.88 -13.12 14.91
CA THR A 401 4.96 -12.10 15.46
C THR A 401 5.04 -12.04 16.97
N ASP A 402 4.73 -10.88 17.50
CA ASP A 402 4.55 -10.66 18.94
C ASP A 402 3.09 -10.25 19.18
N PRO A 403 2.28 -11.05 19.90
CA PRO A 403 0.88 -10.71 20.15
C PRO A 403 0.71 -9.42 20.96
N ASP A 404 1.76 -8.98 21.67
CA ASP A 404 1.75 -7.79 22.52
C ASP A 404 2.26 -6.53 21.80
N SER A 405 2.68 -6.64 20.53
CA SER A 405 3.20 -5.49 19.78
C SER A 405 2.79 -5.52 18.30
N SER A 406 3.02 -4.40 17.60
CA SER A 406 2.79 -4.30 16.15
C SER A 406 3.99 -4.76 15.33
N TYR A 407 5.10 -5.10 15.98
CA TYR A 407 6.34 -5.42 15.30
C TYR A 407 6.40 -6.88 14.87
N THR A 408 7.06 -7.10 13.74
CA THR A 408 7.27 -8.43 13.16
C THR A 408 8.74 -8.60 12.80
N VAL A 409 9.21 -9.84 12.78
CA VAL A 409 10.57 -10.17 12.31
C VAL A 409 10.52 -11.11 11.13
N ASN A 410 11.42 -10.88 10.18
CA ASN A 410 11.46 -11.56 8.90
C ASN A 410 12.88 -12.14 8.67
N PRO A 411 13.21 -13.29 9.28
CA PRO A 411 14.42 -14.03 8.95
C PRO A 411 14.17 -14.91 7.71
N PHE A 412 14.77 -14.53 6.60
CA PHE A 412 14.69 -15.31 5.36
C PHE A 412 15.68 -16.47 5.38
N SER A 413 15.26 -17.61 4.83
CA SER A 413 16.09 -18.79 4.66
C SER A 413 15.77 -19.49 3.35
N LEU A 414 16.69 -20.34 2.88
CA LEU A 414 16.35 -21.36 1.90
C LEU A 414 15.27 -22.29 2.46
N ASN A 415 14.51 -22.91 1.57
CA ASN A 415 13.36 -23.74 1.95
C ASN A 415 13.81 -24.96 2.77
N GLU A 416 14.90 -25.60 2.36
CA GLU A 416 15.51 -26.75 3.00
C GLU A 416 15.99 -26.46 4.43
N ASP A 417 16.32 -25.21 4.74
CA ASP A 417 16.84 -24.81 6.05
C ASP A 417 15.75 -24.32 7.01
N SER A 418 14.56 -23.97 6.52
CA SER A 418 13.50 -23.35 7.34
C SER A 418 13.14 -24.18 8.57
N ALA A 419 13.00 -25.51 8.44
CA ALA A 419 12.67 -26.36 9.59
C ALA A 419 13.74 -26.31 10.69
N LYS A 420 15.02 -26.24 10.30
CA LYS A 420 16.15 -26.10 11.23
C LYS A 420 16.15 -24.73 11.89
N VAL A 421 15.88 -23.67 11.13
CA VAL A 421 15.78 -22.28 11.65
C VAL A 421 14.66 -22.18 12.68
N VAL A 422 13.46 -22.69 12.37
CA VAL A 422 12.31 -22.70 13.29
C VAL A 422 12.63 -23.46 14.57
N ALA A 423 13.23 -24.65 14.46
CA ALA A 423 13.61 -25.45 15.63
C ALA A 423 14.65 -24.73 16.50
N GLY A 424 15.63 -24.06 15.88
CA GLY A 424 16.63 -23.25 16.57
C GLY A 424 16.02 -22.05 17.31
N LEU A 425 15.14 -21.30 16.64
CA LEU A 425 14.42 -20.19 17.26
C LEU A 425 13.56 -20.66 18.44
N LYS A 426 12.87 -21.81 18.30
CA LYS A 426 12.08 -22.41 19.38
C LYS A 426 12.91 -22.94 20.54
N ALA A 427 14.17 -23.32 20.30
CA ALA A 427 15.08 -23.69 21.37
C ALA A 427 15.55 -22.47 22.19
N ILE A 428 15.60 -21.29 21.58
CA ILE A 428 15.90 -20.02 22.25
C ILE A 428 14.67 -19.53 23.03
N ASP A 429 13.50 -19.53 22.38
CA ASP A 429 12.22 -19.12 22.96
C ASP A 429 11.10 -20.10 22.56
N PRO A 430 10.71 -21.03 23.46
CA PRO A 430 9.64 -21.99 23.20
C PRO A 430 8.29 -21.34 22.89
N ASP A 431 8.03 -20.13 23.38
CA ASP A 431 6.75 -19.43 23.26
C ASP A 431 6.68 -18.54 22.02
N ALA A 432 7.79 -18.35 21.30
CA ALA A 432 7.84 -17.51 20.10
C ALA A 432 6.80 -17.92 19.03
N VAL A 433 6.00 -16.99 18.53
CA VAL A 433 5.02 -17.28 17.47
C VAL A 433 5.72 -17.18 16.12
N ILE A 434 5.99 -18.33 15.50
CA ILE A 434 6.74 -18.43 14.24
C ILE A 434 5.86 -19.11 13.20
N THR A 435 5.61 -18.43 12.09
CA THR A 435 4.81 -18.92 10.97
C THR A 435 5.68 -18.94 9.71
N PRO A 436 6.21 -20.09 9.28
CA PRO A 436 6.93 -20.18 8.02
C PRO A 436 6.00 -19.85 6.84
N ILE A 437 6.36 -18.84 6.05
CA ILE A 437 5.61 -18.40 4.87
C ILE A 437 6.54 -18.49 3.67
N GLN A 438 6.13 -19.23 2.64
CA GLN A 438 6.86 -19.31 1.39
C GLN A 438 6.51 -18.14 0.48
N PHE A 439 7.51 -17.61 -0.21
CA PHE A 439 7.34 -16.51 -1.16
C PHE A 439 8.43 -16.56 -2.23
N TRP A 440 8.19 -15.85 -3.33
CA TRP A 440 9.02 -15.86 -4.52
C TRP A 440 9.94 -14.65 -4.52
N VAL A 441 11.24 -14.88 -4.64
CA VAL A 441 12.25 -13.82 -4.65
C VAL A 441 13.03 -13.80 -5.96
N ASP A 442 13.56 -12.65 -6.32
CA ASP A 442 14.43 -12.51 -7.46
C ASP A 442 15.67 -13.41 -7.37
N LYS A 443 16.09 -13.95 -8.53
CA LYS A 443 17.28 -14.79 -8.66
C LYS A 443 18.55 -14.18 -8.04
N PRO A 444 18.85 -12.88 -8.21
CA PRO A 444 19.97 -12.23 -7.53
C PRO A 444 19.97 -12.43 -6.01
N PHE A 445 18.87 -12.11 -5.32
CA PHE A 445 18.81 -12.34 -3.87
C PHE A 445 18.83 -13.84 -3.49
N PHE A 446 18.24 -14.72 -4.31
CA PHE A 446 18.35 -16.16 -4.09
C PHE A 446 19.83 -16.63 -4.08
N ARG A 447 20.64 -16.13 -5.03
CA ARG A 447 22.09 -16.38 -5.07
C ARG A 447 22.81 -15.82 -3.84
N TYR A 448 22.40 -14.65 -3.36
CA TYR A 448 22.91 -14.10 -2.10
C TYR A 448 22.70 -15.04 -0.91
N LEU A 449 21.53 -15.68 -0.80
CA LEU A 449 21.26 -16.64 0.28
C LEU A 449 22.13 -17.90 0.18
N HIS A 450 22.57 -18.28 -1.03
CA HIS A 450 23.56 -19.32 -1.25
C HIS A 450 25.02 -18.87 -1.01
N GLY A 451 25.24 -17.60 -0.64
CA GLY A 451 26.58 -17.03 -0.46
C GLY A 451 27.30 -16.73 -1.78
N GLU A 452 26.57 -16.63 -2.89
CA GLU A 452 27.13 -16.36 -4.21
C GLU A 452 27.24 -14.85 -4.49
N ALA A 453 28.41 -14.43 -5.00
CA ALA A 453 28.72 -13.02 -5.18
C ALA A 453 28.10 -12.38 -6.45
N LEU A 454 27.65 -13.18 -7.44
CA LEU A 454 27.16 -12.72 -8.74
C LEU A 454 25.92 -13.47 -9.22
#